data_AF-A0A7S1NFV9-F1
#
_entry.id   AF-A0A7S1NFV9-F1
#
_cell.length_a   1.000
_cell.length_b   1.000
_cell.length_c   1.000
_cell.angle_alpha   90.00
_cell.angle_beta   90.00
_cell.angle_gamma   90.00
#
_symmetry.space_group_name_H-M   'P 1'
#
loop_
_entity.id
_entity.type
_entity.pdbx_description
1 polymer ?
#
loop_
_entity_poly.entity_id
_entity_poly.type
_entity_poly.pdbx_seq_one_letter_code
_entity_poly.pdbx_strand_id
1 'polypeptide(L)'
;MMHVSDWLPTLAKVAGADTSSLGLKPLDGVDMWQALTDKAPSSPRTELLHNVDPFGYPESNAAVRQGDWKLIVGHPGQPDYWEANGEPRFPQPAAQPPCEHCTPYRSGYRMTKHLGQSVQLYNIAADPLEQYDLASTHPDVVKRLFERYMSYSVSVPRTPNDQIYEDKRGFPMFHNNCWVPWITPRPWVKRILENDRVQAALPLRRLHQSPTRHNVKADDDDPSPAPVITKTLMLGYASVLYFFFAILCPVGRTWTRGC
;
A
#
# COMPACT_ATOMS: atom_id res chain seq x y z
N MET A 1 3.23 17.35 0.24
CA MET A 1 3.51 15.92 0.38
C MET A 1 2.39 15.24 1.16
N MET A 2 1.95 14.05 0.78
CA MET A 2 0.96 13.24 1.50
C MET A 2 1.41 11.77 1.46
N HIS A 3 1.04 10.99 2.46
CA HIS A 3 1.35 9.57 2.59
C HIS A 3 0.09 8.75 2.92
N VAL A 4 0.12 7.44 2.67
CA VAL A 4 -1.04 6.56 2.92
C VAL A 4 -1.45 6.53 4.40
N SER A 5 -0.51 6.73 5.33
CA SER A 5 -0.81 6.81 6.77
C SER A 5 -1.65 8.05 7.15
N ASP A 6 -1.73 9.06 6.28
CA ASP A 6 -2.50 10.29 6.53
C ASP A 6 -4.02 10.08 6.39
N TRP A 7 -4.45 9.00 5.74
CA TRP A 7 -5.88 8.75 5.53
C TRP A 7 -6.65 8.56 6.82
N LEU A 8 -6.10 7.83 7.80
CA LEU A 8 -6.79 7.56 9.06
C LEU A 8 -7.13 8.85 9.83
N PRO A 9 -6.18 9.74 10.16
CA PRO A 9 -6.50 10.99 10.86
C PRO A 9 -7.34 11.95 10.00
N THR A 10 -7.13 11.97 8.67
CA THR A 10 -7.91 12.83 7.76
C THR A 10 -9.39 12.41 7.71
N LEU A 11 -9.68 11.12 7.53
CA LEU A 11 -11.05 10.61 7.47
C LEU A 11 -11.74 10.70 8.84
N ALA A 12 -11.00 10.47 9.94
CA ALA A 12 -11.53 10.66 11.28
C ALA A 12 -11.98 12.11 11.51
N LYS A 13 -11.17 13.08 11.08
CA LYS A 13 -11.51 14.51 11.14
C LYS A 13 -12.81 14.83 10.41
N VAL A 14 -12.94 14.34 9.17
CA VAL A 14 -14.13 14.55 8.32
C VAL A 14 -15.38 13.92 8.93
N ALA A 15 -15.23 12.75 9.55
CA ALA A 15 -16.32 12.06 10.25
C ALA A 15 -16.67 12.70 11.60
N GLY A 16 -15.97 13.75 12.05
CA GLY A 16 -16.16 14.34 13.37
C GLY A 16 -15.68 13.45 14.51
N ALA A 17 -14.85 12.44 14.23
CA ALA A 17 -14.29 11.53 15.22
C ALA A 17 -12.99 12.09 15.81
N ASP A 18 -12.82 11.90 17.12
CA ASP A 18 -11.58 12.22 17.82
C ASP A 18 -10.69 10.98 17.89
N THR A 19 -9.57 10.97 17.16
CA THR A 19 -8.61 9.87 17.15
C THR A 19 -8.01 9.57 18.52
N SER A 20 -7.96 10.56 19.43
CA SER A 20 -7.43 10.37 20.79
C SER A 20 -8.35 9.50 21.66
N SER A 21 -9.65 9.51 21.37
CA SER A 21 -10.67 8.71 22.07
C SER A 21 -10.71 7.24 21.65
N LEU A 22 -10.01 6.88 20.56
CA LEU A 22 -10.05 5.54 19.97
C LEU A 22 -9.08 4.53 20.61
N GLY A 23 -8.32 4.95 21.64
CA GLY A 23 -7.35 4.07 22.31
C GLY A 23 -6.21 3.61 21.39
N LEU A 24 -5.92 4.38 20.34
CA LEU A 24 -4.87 4.08 19.36
C LEU A 24 -3.49 4.40 19.95
N LYS A 25 -2.47 3.74 19.42
CA LYS A 25 -1.08 4.19 19.61
C LYS A 25 -0.89 5.56 18.92
N PRO A 26 0.17 6.32 19.27
CA PRO A 26 0.52 7.53 18.54
C PRO A 26 0.56 7.28 17.03
N LEU A 27 -0.10 8.15 16.28
CA LEU A 27 -0.22 8.03 14.83
C LEU A 27 0.93 8.74 14.14
N ASP A 28 1.49 8.11 13.11
CA ASP A 28 2.48 8.76 12.22
C ASP A 28 1.83 9.60 11.12
N GLY A 29 0.52 9.43 10.92
CA GLY A 29 -0.30 10.20 9.97
C GLY A 29 -0.64 11.59 10.49
N VAL A 30 -0.88 12.53 9.58
CA VAL A 30 -1.31 13.91 9.87
C VAL A 30 -2.62 14.19 9.14
N ASP A 31 -3.50 14.99 9.74
CA ASP A 31 -4.73 15.46 9.09
C ASP A 31 -4.41 16.33 7.86
N MET A 32 -4.82 15.88 6.68
CA MET A 32 -4.61 16.54 5.40
C MET A 32 -5.82 17.34 4.92
N TRP A 33 -6.93 17.37 5.67
CA TRP A 33 -8.21 17.88 5.16
C TRP A 33 -8.13 19.32 4.67
N GLN A 34 -7.43 20.20 5.40
CA GLN A 34 -7.26 21.60 4.99
C GLN A 34 -6.42 21.71 3.70
N ALA A 35 -5.41 20.86 3.54
CA ALA A 35 -4.57 20.81 2.33
C ALA A 35 -5.32 20.23 1.12
N LEU A 36 -6.29 19.34 1.32
CA LEU A 36 -7.11 18.75 0.26
C LEU A 36 -8.29 19.62 -0.18
N THR A 37 -8.72 20.56 0.66
CA THR A 37 -9.91 21.40 0.41
C THR A 37 -9.59 22.82 0.00
N ASP A 38 -8.35 23.08 -0.47
CA ASP A 38 -7.82 24.40 -0.84
C ASP A 38 -7.91 25.45 0.28
N LYS A 39 -8.00 25.00 1.54
CA LYS A 39 -8.07 25.87 2.73
C LYS A 39 -6.70 26.12 3.35
N ALA A 40 -5.67 25.40 2.90
CA ALA A 40 -4.28 25.62 3.31
C ALA A 40 -3.36 25.65 2.07
N PRO A 41 -2.36 26.56 2.04
CA PRO A 41 -1.46 26.72 0.90
C PRO A 41 -0.42 25.59 0.76
N SER A 42 -0.21 24.80 1.80
CA SER A 42 0.81 23.75 1.83
C SER A 42 0.37 22.56 2.68
N SER A 43 0.90 21.38 2.36
CA SER A 43 0.72 20.21 3.22
C SER A 43 1.35 20.42 4.60
N PRO A 44 0.67 20.01 5.69
CA PRO A 44 1.24 20.02 7.03
C PRO A 44 2.38 18.99 7.22
N ARG A 45 2.50 18.00 6.34
CA ARG A 45 3.58 17.00 6.40
C ARG A 45 4.85 17.53 5.73
N THR A 46 5.89 17.67 6.53
CA THR A 46 7.24 18.09 6.10
C THR A 46 8.24 16.95 6.00
N GLU A 47 7.95 15.80 6.63
CA GLU A 47 8.84 14.64 6.69
C GLU A 47 8.08 13.32 6.49
N LEU A 48 8.76 12.34 5.91
CA LEU A 48 8.25 11.00 5.67
C LEU A 48 9.40 9.99 5.81
N LEU A 49 9.25 9.05 6.74
CA LEU A 49 10.01 7.80 6.72
C LEU A 49 9.35 6.84 5.74
N HIS A 50 10.07 6.36 4.74
CA HIS A 50 9.54 5.32 3.84
C HIS A 50 9.56 3.95 4.52
N ASN A 51 10.74 3.54 4.97
CA ASN A 51 10.93 2.32 5.75
C ASN A 51 12.33 2.32 6.40
N VAL A 52 12.51 1.46 7.41
CA VAL A 52 13.81 1.01 7.91
C VAL A 52 13.76 -0.51 8.02
N ASP A 53 14.50 -1.18 7.15
CA ASP A 53 14.67 -2.63 7.19
C ASP A 53 16.13 -2.96 7.54
N PRO A 54 16.44 -3.27 8.81
CA PRO A 54 17.80 -3.65 9.20
C PRO A 54 18.21 -5.04 8.66
N PHE A 55 17.27 -5.85 8.16
CA PHE A 55 17.50 -7.22 7.71
C PHE A 55 17.24 -7.40 6.20
N GLY A 56 17.10 -6.30 5.46
CA GLY A 56 16.89 -6.32 4.03
C GLY A 56 17.93 -7.16 3.30
N TYR A 57 17.52 -7.81 2.22
CA TYR A 57 18.42 -8.50 1.30
C TYR A 57 18.75 -7.57 0.11
N PRO A 58 20.02 -7.40 -0.30
CA PRO A 58 21.24 -8.04 0.20
C PRO A 58 21.85 -7.41 1.47
N GLU A 59 21.43 -6.20 1.86
CA GLU A 59 21.87 -5.48 3.06
C GLU A 59 20.70 -4.66 3.65
N SER A 60 20.89 -4.14 4.87
CA SER A 60 19.95 -3.19 5.47
C SER A 60 19.60 -2.05 4.52
N ASN A 61 18.34 -1.65 4.49
CA ASN A 61 17.88 -0.53 3.67
C ASN A 61 17.03 0.44 4.50
N ALA A 62 17.09 1.72 4.15
CA ALA A 62 16.18 2.72 4.68
C ALA A 62 16.04 3.88 3.70
N ALA A 63 14.92 4.59 3.80
CA ALA A 63 14.76 5.85 3.09
C ALA A 63 13.94 6.86 3.91
N VAL A 64 14.39 8.11 3.91
CA VAL A 64 13.71 9.23 4.56
C VAL A 64 13.62 10.41 3.59
N ARG A 65 12.49 11.10 3.61
CA ARG A 65 12.24 12.30 2.83
C ARG A 65 11.90 13.46 3.75
N GLN A 66 12.53 14.61 3.54
CA GLN A 66 12.21 15.86 4.23
C GLN A 66 12.12 16.98 3.18
N GLY A 67 10.91 17.51 2.99
CA GLY A 67 10.61 18.43 1.89
C GLY A 67 10.96 17.83 0.53
N ASP A 68 11.85 18.51 -0.19
CA ASP A 68 12.28 18.11 -1.54
C ASP A 68 13.38 17.05 -1.52
N TRP A 69 14.03 16.81 -0.38
CA TRP A 69 15.19 15.94 -0.29
C TRP A 69 14.80 14.53 0.16
N LYS A 70 15.30 13.52 -0.54
CA LYS A 70 15.19 12.11 -0.18
C LYS A 70 16.58 11.52 -0.01
N LEU A 71 16.81 10.89 1.13
CA LEU A 71 18.01 10.12 1.44
C LEU A 71 17.67 8.63 1.41
N ILE A 72 18.49 7.85 0.73
CA ILE A 72 18.50 6.39 0.81
C ILE A 72 19.77 5.96 1.55
N VAL A 73 19.62 5.03 2.49
CA VAL A 73 20.72 4.43 3.26
C VAL A 73 20.76 2.93 2.96
N GLY A 74 21.94 2.41 2.65
CA GLY A 74 22.14 1.02 2.26
C GLY A 74 21.74 0.74 0.81
N HIS A 75 21.13 -0.41 0.57
CA HIS A 75 20.75 -0.85 -0.78
C HIS A 75 19.31 -0.40 -1.13
N PRO A 76 19.06 0.34 -2.23
CA PRO A 76 17.73 0.89 -2.55
C PRO A 76 16.68 -0.17 -2.90
N GLY A 77 17.11 -1.38 -3.29
CA GLY A 77 16.25 -2.45 -3.82
C GLY A 77 16.54 -2.71 -5.30
N GLN A 78 15.94 -3.75 -5.86
CA GLN A 78 16.04 -4.07 -7.29
C GLN A 78 14.67 -3.91 -7.98
N PRO A 79 14.61 -3.52 -9.27
CA PRO A 79 15.75 -3.01 -10.06
C PRO A 79 16.18 -1.63 -9.57
N ASP A 80 17.49 -1.38 -9.58
CA ASP A 80 18.12 -0.11 -9.19
C ASP A 80 18.46 0.77 -10.42
N TYR A 81 17.80 0.47 -11.54
CA TYR A 81 17.93 1.16 -12.81
C TYR A 81 16.56 1.44 -13.41
N TRP A 82 16.53 2.38 -14.34
CA TRP A 82 15.40 2.61 -15.25
C TRP A 82 15.72 2.01 -16.61
N GLU A 83 14.74 1.37 -17.22
CA GLU A 83 14.82 1.00 -18.63
C GLU A 83 14.54 2.24 -19.48
N ALA A 84 15.49 2.62 -20.34
CA ALA A 84 15.33 3.70 -21.29
C ALA A 84 15.76 3.20 -22.67
N ASN A 85 14.82 3.17 -23.63
CA ASN A 85 15.05 2.69 -24.99
C ASN A 85 15.60 1.25 -25.07
N GLY A 86 15.20 0.38 -24.13
CA GLY A 86 15.65 -1.02 -24.07
C GLY A 86 16.99 -1.22 -23.36
N GLU A 87 17.62 -0.17 -22.84
CA GLU A 87 18.88 -0.25 -22.11
C GLU A 87 18.72 0.17 -20.64
N PRO A 88 19.41 -0.50 -19.69
CA PRO A 88 19.40 -0.12 -18.29
C PRO A 88 20.21 1.16 -18.08
N ARG A 89 19.62 2.13 -17.41
CA ARG A 89 20.26 3.40 -17.07
C ARG A 89 20.21 3.55 -15.55
N PHE A 90 21.39 3.74 -14.96
CA PHE A 90 21.62 3.77 -13.52
C PHE A 90 21.76 5.22 -13.01
N PRO A 91 21.56 5.45 -11.70
CA PRO A 91 21.87 6.74 -11.08
C PRO A 91 23.30 7.16 -11.30
N GLN A 92 23.48 8.42 -11.69
CA GLN A 92 24.78 9.02 -11.95
C GLN A 92 25.18 9.96 -10.82
N PRO A 93 26.47 10.01 -10.42
CA PRO A 93 26.95 11.05 -9.53
C PRO A 93 26.82 12.43 -10.17
N ALA A 94 26.23 13.40 -9.48
CA ALA A 94 26.13 14.76 -9.98
C ALA A 94 27.49 15.47 -10.17
N ALA A 95 28.55 14.98 -9.51
CA ALA A 95 29.88 15.59 -9.49
C ALA A 95 30.87 15.02 -10.52
N GLN A 96 30.51 14.00 -11.30
CA GLN A 96 31.41 13.43 -12.32
C GLN A 96 30.89 13.73 -13.73
N PRO A 97 31.79 13.93 -14.72
CA PRO A 97 31.36 13.98 -16.12
C PRO A 97 30.59 12.69 -16.45
N PRO A 98 29.61 12.74 -17.39
CA PRO A 98 28.91 11.55 -17.84
C PRO A 98 29.97 10.53 -18.24
N CYS A 99 30.09 9.46 -17.47
CA CYS A 99 31.07 8.44 -17.79
C CYS A 99 30.60 7.75 -19.06
N GLU A 100 31.29 8.06 -20.16
CA GLU A 100 31.01 7.52 -21.50
C GLU A 100 31.13 5.99 -21.56
N HIS A 101 31.72 5.37 -20.52
CA HIS A 101 31.94 3.93 -20.35
C HIS A 101 31.71 3.45 -18.90
N CYS A 102 30.73 3.99 -18.16
CA CYS A 102 30.30 3.30 -16.94
C CYS A 102 29.64 1.98 -17.34
N THR A 103 30.33 0.87 -17.10
CA THR A 103 29.78 -0.46 -17.30
C THR A 103 28.51 -0.66 -16.47
N PRO A 104 27.54 -1.46 -16.97
CA PRO A 104 26.33 -1.76 -16.22
C PRO A 104 26.73 -2.48 -14.92
N TYR A 105 26.45 -1.83 -13.80
CA TYR A 105 26.26 -2.38 -12.47
C TYR A 105 26.87 -3.77 -12.18
N ARG A 106 28.19 -3.82 -12.15
CA ARG A 106 28.96 -4.76 -11.32
C ARG A 106 30.10 -3.99 -10.65
N SER A 107 29.87 -3.56 -9.41
CA SER A 107 30.87 -3.13 -8.42
C SER A 107 31.72 -1.87 -8.68
N GLY A 108 31.33 -0.96 -9.59
CA GLY A 108 32.15 0.21 -9.96
C GLY A 108 31.77 1.55 -9.34
N TYR A 109 30.49 1.81 -9.06
CA TYR A 109 30.08 3.08 -8.46
C TYR A 109 30.44 3.10 -6.97
N ARG A 110 31.47 3.88 -6.62
CA ARG A 110 31.82 4.12 -5.22
C ARG A 110 30.78 5.06 -4.63
N MET A 111 29.69 4.46 -4.15
CA MET A 111 28.63 5.15 -3.43
C MET A 111 29.23 6.01 -2.32
N THR A 112 28.66 7.20 -2.14
CA THR A 112 29.05 8.07 -1.02
C THR A 112 28.80 7.30 0.27
N LYS A 113 29.76 7.32 1.19
CA LYS A 113 29.61 6.68 2.50
C LYS A 113 29.44 7.75 3.57
N HIS A 114 28.46 7.58 4.44
CA HIS A 114 28.29 8.37 5.66
C HIS A 114 28.27 7.43 6.86
N LEU A 115 29.19 7.64 7.81
CA LEU A 115 29.37 6.77 8.98
C LEU A 115 29.50 5.28 8.63
N GLY A 116 30.18 4.98 7.52
CA GLY A 116 30.42 3.61 7.02
C GLY A 116 29.27 3.02 6.19
N GLN A 117 28.07 3.60 6.22
CA GLN A 117 26.93 3.17 5.42
C GLN A 117 26.91 3.83 4.04
N SER A 118 26.49 3.08 3.03
CA SER A 118 26.23 3.60 1.69
C SER A 118 25.05 4.57 1.73
N VAL A 119 25.16 5.72 1.07
CA VAL A 119 24.08 6.72 0.99
C VAL A 119 23.93 7.28 -0.43
N GLN A 120 22.68 7.56 -0.79
CA GLN A 120 22.31 8.33 -1.99
C GLN A 120 21.39 9.47 -1.58
N LEU A 121 21.55 10.63 -2.23
CA LEU A 121 20.73 11.80 -1.95
C LEU A 121 20.14 12.35 -3.25
N TYR A 122 18.83 12.55 -3.25
CA TYR A 122 18.10 13.09 -4.41
C TYR A 122 17.28 14.31 -4.00
N ASN A 123 17.18 15.28 -4.90
CA ASN A 123 16.21 16.36 -4.81
C ASN A 123 15.00 15.99 -5.67
N ILE A 124 13.94 15.48 -5.07
CA ILE A 124 12.74 14.98 -5.74
C ILE A 124 11.95 16.08 -6.46
N ALA A 125 12.07 17.34 -6.05
CA ALA A 125 11.42 18.45 -6.74
C ALA A 125 12.11 18.77 -8.08
N ALA A 126 13.45 18.68 -8.12
CA ALA A 126 14.24 18.95 -9.32
C ALA A 126 14.49 17.69 -10.19
N ASP A 127 14.58 16.53 -9.55
CA ASP A 127 14.89 15.22 -10.13
C ASP A 127 13.93 14.15 -9.59
N PRO A 128 12.67 14.14 -10.07
CA PRO A 128 11.67 13.18 -9.62
C PRO A 128 11.96 11.74 -10.04
N LEU A 129 12.90 11.55 -10.98
CA LEU A 129 13.30 10.24 -11.51
C LEU A 129 14.53 9.67 -10.80
N GLU A 130 15.09 10.39 -9.81
CA GLU A 130 16.24 9.95 -9.02
C GLU A 130 17.46 9.58 -9.88
N GLN A 131 17.67 10.37 -10.95
CA GLN A 131 18.73 10.14 -11.93
C GLN A 131 20.11 10.60 -11.46
N TYR A 132 20.18 11.60 -10.59
CA TYR A 132 21.41 12.26 -10.21
C TYR A 132 21.62 12.24 -8.69
N ASP A 133 22.61 11.45 -8.25
CA ASP A 133 23.00 11.36 -6.83
C ASP A 133 23.82 12.60 -6.41
N LEU A 134 23.26 13.34 -5.45
CA LEU A 134 23.78 14.59 -4.89
C LEU A 134 24.50 14.38 -3.54
N ALA A 135 24.67 13.14 -3.07
CA ALA A 135 25.21 12.88 -1.73
C ALA A 135 26.63 13.44 -1.52
N SER A 136 27.47 13.38 -2.56
CA SER A 136 28.84 13.89 -2.52
C SER A 136 28.94 15.42 -2.50
N THR A 137 27.94 16.13 -3.05
CA THR A 137 27.93 17.59 -3.17
C THR A 137 27.17 18.29 -2.06
N HIS A 138 26.30 17.59 -1.32
CA HIS A 138 25.49 18.13 -0.23
C HIS A 138 25.65 17.34 1.09
N PRO A 139 26.87 17.27 1.66
CA PRO A 139 27.14 16.50 2.88
C PRO A 139 26.37 17.00 4.11
N ASP A 140 26.02 18.29 4.14
CA ASP A 140 25.20 18.91 5.17
C ASP A 140 23.75 18.37 5.17
N VAL A 141 23.17 18.20 3.97
CA VAL A 141 21.84 17.60 3.78
C VAL A 141 21.87 16.12 4.14
N VAL A 142 22.91 15.39 3.70
CA VAL A 142 23.12 13.99 4.07
C VAL A 142 23.15 13.85 5.60
N LYS A 143 23.98 14.64 6.30
CA LYS A 143 24.07 14.61 7.76
C LYS A 143 22.71 14.84 8.42
N ARG A 144 21.98 15.89 7.99
CA ARG A 144 20.66 16.22 8.56
C ARG A 144 19.66 15.08 8.38
N LEU A 145 19.53 14.53 7.17
CA LEU A 145 18.59 13.44 6.91
C LEU A 145 19.02 12.13 7.57
N PHE A 146 20.32 11.88 7.66
CA PHE A 146 20.85 10.70 8.34
C PHE A 146 20.54 10.74 9.85
N GLU A 147 20.63 11.90 10.49
CA GLU A 147 20.18 12.09 11.88
C GLU A 147 18.68 11.80 12.05
N ARG A 148 17.84 12.19 11.08
CA ARG A 148 16.41 11.82 11.08
C ARG A 148 16.20 10.31 10.96
N TYR A 149 16.88 9.67 10.02
CA TYR A 149 16.90 8.21 9.89
C TYR A 149 17.28 7.52 11.21
N MET A 150 18.35 7.96 11.86
CA MET A 150 18.79 7.39 13.14
C MET A 150 17.77 7.60 14.27
N SER A 151 17.05 8.73 14.28
CA SER A 151 15.98 8.94 15.26
C SER A 151 14.83 7.94 15.11
N TYR A 152 14.53 7.53 13.86
CA TYR A 152 13.52 6.53 13.58
C TYR A 152 14.01 5.11 13.84
N SER A 153 15.26 4.78 13.49
CA SER A 153 15.79 3.41 13.62
C SER A 153 15.75 2.89 15.07
N VAL A 154 15.90 3.77 16.06
CA VAL A 154 15.79 3.42 17.49
C VAL A 154 14.35 3.05 17.89
N SER A 155 13.35 3.55 17.18
CA SER A 155 11.93 3.27 17.45
C SER A 155 11.39 2.02 16.76
N VAL A 156 12.14 1.46 15.80
CA VAL A 156 11.71 0.27 15.05
C VAL A 156 11.66 -0.92 15.99
N PRO A 157 10.50 -1.57 16.16
CA PRO A 157 10.42 -2.80 16.94
C PRO A 157 11.35 -3.83 16.31
N ARG A 158 12.20 -4.49 17.11
CA ARG A 158 12.96 -5.65 16.61
C ARG A 158 11.95 -6.69 16.14
N THR A 159 11.88 -6.94 14.84
CA THR A 159 11.24 -8.14 14.33
C THR A 159 12.05 -9.32 14.85
N PRO A 160 11.47 -10.22 15.66
CA PRO A 160 12.12 -11.50 15.91
C PRO A 160 12.28 -12.14 14.53
N ASN A 161 13.53 -12.37 14.15
CA ASN A 161 13.99 -13.00 12.91
C ASN A 161 12.85 -13.81 12.24
N ASP A 162 12.41 -13.41 11.05
CA ASP A 162 11.25 -13.92 10.31
C ASP A 162 11.42 -15.37 9.82
N GLN A 163 11.89 -16.27 10.69
CA GLN A 163 11.38 -17.63 10.68
C GLN A 163 9.94 -17.58 11.16
N ILE A 164 9.07 -17.02 10.32
CA ILE A 164 7.67 -17.41 10.28
C ILE A 164 7.72 -18.89 9.95
N TYR A 165 7.82 -19.73 10.98
CA TYR A 165 7.66 -21.16 10.82
C TYR A 165 6.28 -21.33 10.22
N GLU A 166 6.23 -21.69 8.94
CA GLU A 166 4.98 -21.99 8.25
C GLU A 166 4.24 -23.02 9.08
N ASP A 167 3.15 -22.60 9.72
CA ASP A 167 2.29 -23.53 10.41
C ASP A 167 1.52 -24.30 9.33
N LYS A 168 2.03 -25.47 8.97
CA LYS A 168 1.46 -26.32 7.91
C LYS A 168 -0.03 -26.60 8.12
N ARG A 169 -0.53 -26.51 9.36
CA ARG A 169 -1.97 -26.64 9.65
C ARG A 169 -2.81 -25.54 8.99
N GLY A 170 -2.20 -24.42 8.63
CA GLY A 170 -2.86 -23.35 7.86
C GLY A 170 -2.99 -23.61 6.37
N PHE A 171 -2.41 -24.70 5.86
CA PHE A 171 -2.50 -24.99 4.43
C PHE A 171 -3.95 -25.27 4.00
N PRO A 172 -4.39 -24.73 2.84
CA PRO A 172 -5.75 -24.89 2.34
C PRO A 172 -6.20 -26.35 2.19
N MET A 173 -5.26 -27.27 1.95
CA MET A 173 -5.55 -28.70 1.84
C MET A 173 -6.20 -29.28 3.12
N PHE A 174 -6.01 -28.63 4.27
CA PHE A 174 -6.64 -29.00 5.53
C PHE A 174 -7.97 -28.28 5.80
N HIS A 175 -8.39 -27.37 4.89
CA HIS A 175 -9.52 -26.45 5.06
C HIS A 175 -10.40 -26.36 3.81
N ASN A 176 -10.76 -27.50 3.21
CA ASN A 176 -11.59 -27.57 2.00
C ASN A 176 -11.05 -26.72 0.83
N ASN A 177 -9.71 -26.66 0.68
CA ASN A 177 -9.01 -25.85 -0.31
C ASN A 177 -9.29 -24.34 -0.20
N CYS A 178 -9.64 -23.85 1.00
CA CYS A 178 -9.82 -22.43 1.30
C CYS A 178 -8.80 -21.94 2.34
N TRP A 179 -8.35 -20.70 2.19
CA TRP A 179 -7.61 -20.02 3.25
C TRP A 179 -8.59 -19.53 4.32
N VAL A 180 -8.53 -20.12 5.50
CA VAL A 180 -9.37 -19.75 6.66
C VAL A 180 -8.50 -19.63 7.91
N PRO A 181 -8.90 -18.85 8.93
CA PRO A 181 -8.22 -18.89 10.23
C PRO A 181 -8.17 -20.33 10.76
N TRP A 182 -6.97 -20.86 10.98
CA TRP A 182 -6.75 -22.26 11.40
C TRP A 182 -6.38 -22.40 12.89
N ILE A 183 -6.24 -21.28 13.60
CA ILE A 183 -5.98 -21.22 15.04
C ILE A 183 -7.20 -20.61 15.71
N THR A 184 -7.62 -21.20 16.83
CA THR A 184 -8.73 -20.67 17.64
C THR A 184 -8.44 -19.22 18.02
N PRO A 185 -9.38 -18.29 17.76
CA PRO A 185 -9.16 -16.88 18.04
C PRO A 185 -8.84 -16.67 19.53
N ARG A 186 -7.85 -15.84 19.84
CA ARG A 186 -7.62 -15.38 21.22
C ARG A 186 -8.93 -14.80 21.77
N PRO A 187 -9.19 -14.86 23.10
CA PRO A 187 -10.47 -14.46 23.68
C PRO A 187 -10.97 -13.05 23.26
N TRP A 188 -10.06 -12.12 22.98
CA TRP A 188 -10.42 -10.79 22.50
C TRP A 188 -10.86 -10.75 21.02
N VAL A 189 -10.28 -11.59 20.15
CA VAL A 189 -10.71 -11.74 18.75
C VAL A 189 -12.09 -12.39 18.71
N LYS A 190 -12.31 -13.39 19.58
CA LYS A 190 -13.62 -14.03 19.75
C LYS A 190 -14.70 -13.00 20.10
N ARG A 191 -14.43 -12.06 21.02
CA ARG A 191 -15.36 -10.96 21.36
C ARG A 191 -15.66 -9.99 20.22
N ILE A 192 -14.70 -9.73 19.33
CA ILE A 192 -14.94 -8.87 18.15
C ILE A 192 -15.76 -9.62 17.11
N LEU A 193 -15.43 -10.88 16.85
CA LEU A 193 -16.18 -11.71 15.92
C LEU A 193 -17.61 -11.95 16.42
N GLU A 194 -17.81 -12.14 17.73
CA GLU A 194 -19.13 -12.33 18.33
C GLU A 194 -19.89 -11.00 18.55
N ASN A 195 -19.32 -9.86 18.16
CA ASN A 195 -20.03 -8.60 18.21
C ASN A 195 -21.16 -8.60 17.18
N ASP A 196 -22.41 -8.41 17.63
CA ASP A 196 -23.60 -8.43 16.78
C ASP A 196 -23.52 -7.47 15.59
N ARG A 197 -22.82 -6.34 15.74
CA ARG A 197 -22.61 -5.37 14.63
C ARG A 197 -21.65 -5.89 13.57
N VAL A 198 -20.67 -6.71 13.95
CA VAL A 198 -19.72 -7.35 13.03
C VAL A 198 -20.39 -8.55 12.34
N GLN A 199 -21.16 -9.34 13.09
CA GLN A 199 -21.94 -10.46 12.54
C GLN A 199 -22.98 -10.00 11.52
N ALA A 200 -23.66 -8.87 11.78
CA ALA A 200 -24.62 -8.29 10.84
C ALA A 200 -23.99 -7.82 9.51
N ALA A 201 -22.68 -7.56 9.50
CA ALA A 201 -21.94 -7.07 8.32
C ALA A 201 -21.26 -8.19 7.50
N LEU A 202 -21.20 -9.43 8.01
CA LEU A 202 -20.59 -10.56 7.30
C LEU A 202 -21.64 -11.24 6.40
N PRO A 203 -21.47 -11.25 5.05
CA PRO A 203 -22.49 -11.74 4.12
C PRO A 203 -22.56 -13.28 4.01
N LEU A 204 -21.89 -14.03 4.88
CA LEU A 204 -21.82 -15.49 4.77
C LEU A 204 -23.03 -16.17 5.43
N ARG A 205 -24.22 -15.97 4.86
CA ARG A 205 -25.29 -16.96 5.01
C ARG A 205 -25.07 -18.06 3.97
N ARG A 206 -24.61 -19.22 4.46
CA ARG A 206 -24.73 -20.57 3.87
C ARG A 206 -25.09 -20.60 2.38
N LEU A 207 -24.08 -20.57 1.51
CA LEU A 207 -24.24 -21.19 0.20
C LEU A 207 -24.59 -22.66 0.45
N HIS A 208 -25.72 -23.06 -0.12
CA HIS A 208 -26.31 -24.39 0.01
C HIS A 208 -25.26 -25.49 -0.11
N GLN A 209 -25.32 -26.48 0.80
CA GLN A 209 -24.77 -27.79 0.54
C GLN A 209 -25.44 -28.31 -0.74
N SER A 210 -24.69 -28.33 -1.83
CA SER A 210 -25.12 -29.02 -3.05
C SER A 210 -25.17 -30.52 -2.72
N PRO A 211 -26.25 -31.24 -3.05
CA PRO A 211 -26.33 -32.66 -2.75
C PRO A 211 -25.22 -33.39 -3.51
N THR A 212 -24.48 -34.21 -2.79
CA THR A 212 -23.49 -35.15 -3.32
C THR A 212 -24.08 -35.94 -4.50
N ARG A 213 -23.54 -35.78 -5.71
CA ARG A 213 -23.79 -36.71 -6.81
C ARG A 213 -23.09 -38.03 -6.49
N HIS A 214 -23.89 -39.03 -6.15
CA HIS A 214 -23.48 -40.43 -6.20
C HIS A 214 -23.32 -40.88 -7.66
N ASN A 215 -22.22 -41.61 -7.89
CA ASN A 215 -21.96 -42.66 -8.87
C ASN A 215 -22.73 -42.63 -10.20
N VAL A 216 -21.96 -42.43 -11.26
CA VAL A 216 -22.32 -42.79 -12.64
C VAL A 216 -22.53 -44.31 -12.74
N LYS A 217 -23.72 -44.73 -13.16
CA LYS A 217 -23.94 -45.94 -13.97
C LYS A 217 -25.11 -45.71 -14.94
N ALA A 218 -25.01 -46.44 -16.03
CA ALA A 218 -25.56 -46.25 -17.37
C ALA A 218 -27.08 -46.47 -17.56
N ASP A 219 -27.57 -45.78 -18.61
CA ASP A 219 -28.55 -46.12 -19.65
C ASP A 219 -30.08 -46.24 -19.40
N ASP A 220 -30.77 -45.63 -20.39
CA ASP A 220 -32.07 -45.86 -21.05
C ASP A 220 -33.41 -45.18 -20.60
N ASP A 221 -34.01 -44.54 -21.64
CA ASP A 221 -35.42 -44.26 -21.99
C ASP A 221 -36.25 -43.07 -21.38
N ASP A 222 -36.36 -41.99 -22.20
CA ASP A 222 -37.50 -41.13 -22.68
C ASP A 222 -38.85 -40.96 -21.91
N PRO A 223 -39.79 -40.03 -22.28
CA PRO A 223 -39.80 -38.55 -22.36
C PRO A 223 -40.86 -37.84 -21.45
N SER A 224 -40.61 -36.54 -21.10
CA SER A 224 -41.56 -35.37 -20.96
C SER A 224 -42.84 -35.47 -20.06
N PRO A 225 -43.56 -34.38 -19.65
CA PRO A 225 -43.36 -32.92 -19.79
C PRO A 225 -43.38 -32.09 -18.47
N ALA A 226 -43.09 -30.79 -18.59
CA ALA A 226 -43.14 -29.74 -17.56
C ALA A 226 -44.49 -29.58 -16.85
N PRO A 227 -44.54 -28.85 -15.71
CA PRO A 227 -45.24 -27.54 -15.76
C PRO A 227 -44.70 -26.41 -14.86
N VAL A 228 -44.86 -25.18 -15.40
CA VAL A 228 -45.46 -23.98 -14.79
C VAL A 228 -44.66 -23.16 -13.75
N ILE A 229 -44.26 -21.99 -14.24
CA ILE A 229 -43.94 -20.75 -13.53
C ILE A 229 -45.23 -20.14 -12.96
N THR A 230 -45.24 -19.65 -11.71
CA THR A 230 -46.09 -18.52 -11.30
C THR A 230 -45.68 -17.86 -9.97
N LYS A 231 -45.79 -16.51 -9.97
CA LYS A 231 -45.86 -15.52 -8.85
C LYS A 231 -44.54 -15.21 -8.12
N THR A 232 -43.88 -14.05 -8.30
CA THR A 232 -44.26 -12.61 -8.08
C THR A 232 -44.53 -12.25 -6.61
N LEU A 233 -43.55 -11.56 -5.99
CA LEU A 233 -43.65 -10.44 -5.02
C LEU A 233 -42.20 -10.05 -4.61
N MET A 234 -41.54 -9.06 -5.21
CA MET A 234 -41.58 -7.60 -4.90
C MET A 234 -41.50 -7.27 -3.41
N LEU A 235 -40.30 -6.85 -2.93
CA LEU A 235 -40.02 -5.47 -2.46
C LEU A 235 -38.71 -5.38 -1.64
N GLY A 236 -37.87 -4.41 -2.02
CA GLY A 236 -37.08 -3.60 -1.08
C GLY A 236 -35.67 -4.06 -0.73
N TYR A 237 -34.67 -3.38 -1.29
CA TYR A 237 -33.53 -2.71 -0.60
C TYR A 237 -32.34 -2.57 -1.57
N ALA A 238 -32.38 -1.52 -2.39
CA ALA A 238 -31.26 -1.07 -3.20
C ALA A 238 -31.22 0.46 -3.18
N SER A 239 -30.68 1.04 -2.10
CA SER A 239 -30.48 2.50 -2.00
C SER A 239 -29.28 2.82 -1.11
N VAL A 240 -28.04 2.58 -1.58
CA VAL A 240 -26.83 3.29 -1.08
C VAL A 240 -25.78 3.57 -2.17
N LEU A 241 -25.85 2.99 -3.38
CA LEU A 241 -24.79 3.12 -4.39
C LEU A 241 -25.10 4.07 -5.58
N TYR A 242 -25.91 5.11 -5.40
CA TYR A 242 -26.24 6.06 -6.48
C TYR A 242 -26.08 7.54 -6.13
N PHE A 243 -25.19 7.89 -5.20
CA PHE A 243 -24.95 9.29 -4.79
C PHE A 243 -23.52 9.81 -5.03
N PHE A 244 -22.77 9.25 -5.99
CA PHE A 244 -21.40 9.70 -6.29
C PHE A 244 -21.11 10.08 -7.75
N PHE A 245 -22.12 10.29 -8.61
CA PHE A 245 -21.87 10.63 -10.03
C PHE A 245 -22.57 11.89 -10.57
N ALA A 246 -23.01 12.82 -9.71
CA ALA A 246 -23.70 14.03 -10.19
C ALA A 246 -23.34 15.30 -9.41
N ILE A 247 -22.04 15.60 -9.28
CA ILE A 247 -21.58 16.98 -9.08
C ILE A 247 -20.29 17.12 -9.88
N LEU A 248 -20.41 17.61 -11.11
CA LEU A 248 -19.41 18.33 -11.93
C LEU A 248 -19.85 18.27 -13.40
N CYS A 249 -20.83 19.09 -13.78
CA CYS A 249 -20.89 19.61 -15.14
C CYS A 249 -21.59 20.97 -15.13
N PRO A 250 -20.89 22.08 -15.45
CA PRO A 250 -21.49 23.39 -15.57
C PRO A 250 -22.27 23.50 -16.88
N VAL A 251 -23.35 24.27 -16.79
CA VAL A 251 -24.28 24.64 -17.84
C VAL A 251 -23.55 25.28 -19.05
N GLY A 252 -23.90 24.83 -20.25
CA GLY A 252 -23.99 25.69 -21.43
C GLY A 252 -23.10 25.32 -22.63
N ARG A 253 -23.67 24.65 -23.62
CA ARG A 253 -23.77 25.14 -25.03
C ARG A 253 -24.53 24.15 -25.89
N THR A 254 -25.59 24.66 -26.49
CA THR A 254 -26.39 24.08 -27.56
C THR A 254 -25.55 23.83 -28.80
N TRP A 255 -25.63 22.63 -29.39
CA TRP A 255 -25.42 22.43 -30.83
C TRP A 255 -26.42 21.44 -31.40
N THR A 256 -26.90 21.80 -32.58
CA THR A 256 -28.05 21.30 -33.31
C THR A 256 -27.80 19.98 -34.02
N ARG A 257 -28.92 19.30 -34.31
CA ARG A 257 -29.11 18.13 -35.19
C ARG A 257 -28.35 18.22 -36.53
N GLY A 258 -27.95 17.07 -37.07
CA GLY A 258 -27.65 16.90 -38.49
C GLY A 258 -27.05 15.54 -38.85
N CYS A 259 -27.89 14.70 -39.48
CA CYS A 259 -27.63 13.42 -40.18
C CYS A 259 -27.26 12.19 -39.34
#